data_AF-A0A1E4IJ68-F1
#
_entry.id   AF-A0A1E4IJ68-F1
#
_cell.length_a   1.000
_cell.length_b   1.000
_cell.length_c   1.000
_cell.angle_alpha   90.00
_cell.angle_beta   90.00
_cell.angle_gamma   90.00
#
_symmetry.space_group_name_H-M   'P 1'
#
loop_
_entity.id
_entity.type
_entity.pdbx_description
1 polymer ?
#
loop_
_entity_poly.entity_id
_entity_poly.type
_entity_poly.pdbx_seq_one_letter_code
_entity_poly.pdbx_strand_id
1 'polypeptide(L)'
;MPAVDAVPAALRDVPGLEAARGLAAIGGRGAVYRRLLGLFVETHADDGRGLCRLLAEHRGAEAAALAHRLRGAAATLGLVGVETAVREFEQALDARPGDGAAALAQQAAQQVAQALAELLPRLSAALER
;
A
#
# COMPACT_ATOMS: atom_id res chain seq x y z
N MET A 1 4.99 11.18 -28.11
CA MET A 1 4.35 10.38 -27.04
C MET A 1 4.92 8.97 -27.08
N PRO A 2 5.79 8.58 -26.13
CA PRO A 2 5.92 7.16 -25.80
C PRO A 2 6.22 6.94 -24.31
N ALA A 3 5.19 6.73 -23.49
CA ALA A 3 5.35 6.16 -22.13
C ALA A 3 4.43 4.96 -21.90
N VAL A 4 3.47 4.72 -22.80
CA VAL A 4 2.40 3.74 -22.60
C VAL A 4 2.90 2.31 -22.88
N ASP A 5 3.92 2.12 -23.74
CA ASP A 5 4.46 0.80 -24.09
C ASP A 5 5.39 0.16 -23.05
N ALA A 6 5.74 0.86 -21.96
CA ALA A 6 6.68 0.34 -20.96
C ALA A 6 6.02 -0.41 -19.78
N VAL A 7 4.69 -0.38 -19.67
CA VAL A 7 3.96 -1.12 -18.63
C VAL A 7 3.43 -2.45 -19.20
N PRO A 8 3.86 -3.61 -18.68
CA PRO A 8 3.26 -4.91 -19.00
C PRO A 8 1.74 -4.88 -18.84
N ALA A 9 1.00 -5.45 -19.80
CA ALA A 9 -0.46 -5.55 -19.72
C ALA A 9 -0.93 -6.21 -18.41
N ALA A 10 -0.19 -7.23 -17.94
CA ALA A 10 -0.45 -7.91 -16.68
C ALA A 10 -0.49 -6.97 -15.45
N LEU A 11 0.27 -5.86 -15.45
CA LEU A 11 0.24 -4.87 -14.37
C LEU A 11 -0.91 -3.88 -14.50
N ARG A 12 -1.46 -3.68 -15.72
CA ARG A 12 -2.64 -2.82 -15.92
C ARG A 12 -3.93 -3.49 -15.46
N ASP A 13 -3.95 -4.82 -15.48
CA ASP A 13 -5.11 -5.61 -15.06
C ASP A 13 -5.16 -5.85 -13.54
N VAL A 14 -4.18 -5.36 -12.78
CA VAL A 14 -4.16 -5.51 -11.32
C VAL A 14 -5.14 -4.51 -10.70
N PRO A 15 -6.25 -4.98 -10.08
CA PRO A 15 -7.22 -4.09 -9.46
C PRO A 15 -6.58 -3.36 -8.28
N GLY A 16 -6.79 -2.04 -8.22
CA GLY A 16 -6.18 -1.18 -7.21
C GLY A 16 -4.75 -0.72 -7.51
N LEU A 17 -4.21 -1.04 -8.69
CA LEU A 17 -2.93 -0.52 -9.20
C LEU A 17 -3.15 0.39 -10.41
N GLU A 18 -2.72 1.65 -10.28
CA GLU A 18 -2.60 2.62 -11.37
C GLU A 18 -1.16 2.64 -11.90
N ALA A 19 -0.82 1.62 -12.70
CA ALA A 19 0.54 1.42 -13.19
C ALA A 19 1.05 2.60 -14.05
N ALA A 20 0.16 3.28 -14.78
CA ALA A 20 0.51 4.48 -15.54
C ALA A 20 0.95 5.64 -14.63
N ARG A 21 0.25 5.84 -13.49
CA ARG A 21 0.59 6.86 -12.49
C ARG A 21 1.92 6.54 -11.83
N GLY A 22 2.11 5.29 -11.40
CA GLY A 22 3.36 4.85 -10.77
C GLY A 22 4.57 4.94 -11.70
N LEU A 23 4.40 4.53 -12.97
CA LEU A 23 5.45 4.63 -13.96
C LEU A 23 5.81 6.10 -14.27
N ALA A 24 4.81 6.99 -14.36
CA ALA A 24 5.03 8.41 -14.58
C ALA A 24 5.81 9.06 -13.43
N ALA A 25 5.51 8.68 -12.18
CA ALA A 25 6.17 9.20 -10.98
C ALA A 25 7.69 8.94 -10.96
N ILE A 26 8.14 7.84 -11.59
CA ILE A 26 9.56 7.48 -11.68
C ILE A 26 10.19 7.81 -13.04
N GLY A 27 9.53 8.65 -13.84
CA GLY A 27 10.04 9.15 -15.12
C GLY A 27 10.00 8.15 -16.28
N GLY A 28 9.03 7.23 -16.30
CA GLY A 28 8.80 6.35 -17.46
C GLY A 28 9.68 5.10 -17.51
N ARG A 29 10.43 4.79 -16.45
CA ARG A 29 11.44 3.72 -16.45
C ARG A 29 10.86 2.36 -16.07
N GLY A 30 10.29 1.62 -17.03
CA GLY A 30 9.61 0.34 -16.79
C GLY A 30 10.43 -0.71 -16.00
N ALA A 31 11.73 -0.84 -16.29
CA ALA A 31 12.60 -1.77 -15.55
C ALA A 31 12.78 -1.38 -14.08
N VAL A 32 12.92 -0.09 -13.79
CA VAL A 32 13.01 0.43 -12.41
C VAL A 32 11.66 0.25 -11.71
N TYR A 33 10.55 0.50 -12.41
CA TYR A 33 9.20 0.30 -11.88
C TYR A 33 8.97 -1.13 -11.40
N ARG A 34 9.28 -2.13 -12.24
CA ARG A 34 9.17 -3.56 -11.87
C ARG A 34 10.02 -3.89 -10.64
N ARG A 35 11.26 -3.38 -10.58
CA ARG A 35 12.15 -3.62 -9.44
C ARG A 35 11.60 -3.02 -8.15
N LEU A 36 11.06 -1.80 -8.21
CA LEU A 36 10.48 -1.15 -7.04
C LEU A 36 9.19 -1.83 -6.58
N LEU A 37 8.36 -2.33 -7.51
CA LEU A 37 7.19 -3.14 -7.17
C LEU A 37 7.59 -4.45 -6.47
N GLY A 38 8.64 -5.13 -6.94
CA GLY A 38 9.16 -6.33 -6.27
C GLY A 38 9.68 -6.02 -4.87
N LEU A 39 10.47 -4.95 -4.72
CA LEU A 39 10.95 -4.50 -3.41
C LEU A 39 9.81 -4.13 -2.47
N PHE A 40 8.74 -3.49 -2.99
CA PHE A 40 7.55 -3.18 -2.21
C PHE A 40 6.90 -4.46 -1.68
N VAL A 41 6.79 -5.50 -2.51
CA VAL A 41 6.20 -6.78 -2.12
C VAL A 41 7.00 -7.43 -0.99
N GLU A 42 8.32 -7.43 -1.08
CA GLU A 42 9.20 -8.00 -0.04
C GLU A 42 9.20 -7.18 1.25
N THR A 43 9.22 -5.85 1.14
CA THR A 43 9.39 -4.96 2.30
C THR A 43 8.10 -4.80 3.10
N HIS A 44 6.96 -4.70 2.41
CA HIS A 44 5.68 -4.32 3.03
C HIS A 44 4.74 -5.51 3.26
N ALA A 45 5.16 -6.75 3.00
CA ALA A 45 4.37 -7.94 3.28
C ALA A 45 3.95 -8.08 4.76
N ASP A 46 4.82 -7.65 5.68
CA ASP A 46 4.58 -7.77 7.12
C ASP A 46 3.97 -6.49 7.74
N ASP A 47 3.95 -5.37 7.01
CA ASP A 47 3.48 -4.08 7.52
C ASP A 47 2.03 -4.15 8.02
N GLY A 48 1.15 -4.89 7.31
CA GLY A 48 -0.23 -5.09 7.75
C GLY A 48 -0.34 -5.76 9.12
N ARG A 49 0.52 -6.75 9.39
CA ARG A 49 0.61 -7.40 10.71
C ARG A 49 1.23 -6.47 11.75
N GLY A 50 2.26 -5.71 11.34
CA GLY A 50 2.89 -4.68 12.15
C GLY A 50 1.90 -3.64 12.67
N LEU A 51 1.01 -3.12 11.82
CA LEU A 51 -0.04 -2.17 12.22
C LEU A 51 -0.97 -2.74 13.30
N CYS A 52 -1.51 -3.94 13.06
CA CYS A 52 -2.41 -4.59 14.01
C CYS A 52 -1.74 -4.84 15.36
N ARG A 53 -0.45 -5.22 15.35
CA ARG A 53 0.35 -5.42 16.56
C ARG A 53 0.61 -4.13 17.31
N LEU A 54 1.03 -3.07 16.62
CA LEU A 54 1.31 -1.77 17.22
C LEU A 54 0.06 -1.18 17.88
N LEU A 55 -1.11 -1.35 17.28
CA LEU A 55 -2.37 -0.98 17.90
C LEU A 55 -2.68 -1.79 19.16
N ALA A 56 -2.48 -3.11 19.13
CA ALA A 56 -2.68 -3.98 20.30
C ALA A 56 -1.72 -3.63 21.45
N GLU A 57 -0.52 -3.12 21.14
CA GLU A 57 0.46 -2.63 22.11
C GLU A 57 0.20 -1.17 22.55
N HIS A 58 -0.91 -0.55 22.14
CA HIS A 58 -1.23 0.87 22.38
C HIS A 58 -0.19 1.87 21.83
N ARG A 59 0.58 1.46 20.81
CA ARG A 59 1.65 2.25 20.17
C ARG A 59 1.14 2.97 18.92
N GLY A 60 0.08 3.76 19.08
CA GLY A 60 -0.58 4.46 17.97
C GLY A 60 0.35 5.37 17.14
N ALA A 61 1.29 6.06 17.78
CA ALA A 61 2.26 6.92 17.10
C ALA A 61 3.18 6.14 16.13
N GLU A 62 3.61 4.95 16.52
CA GLU A 62 4.46 4.10 15.68
C GLU A 62 3.64 3.44 14.57
N ALA A 63 2.39 3.09 14.85
CA ALA A 63 1.46 2.61 13.84
C ALA A 63 1.21 3.68 12.76
N ALA A 64 1.01 4.95 13.16
CA ALA A 64 0.93 6.08 12.24
C ALA A 64 2.20 6.24 11.40
N ALA A 65 3.38 6.14 12.02
CA ALA A 65 4.66 6.26 11.30
C ALA A 65 4.91 5.13 10.29
N LEU A 66 4.44 3.90 10.60
CA LEU A 66 4.49 2.77 9.66
C LEU A 66 3.52 2.99 8.50
N ALA A 67 2.26 3.34 8.80
CA ALA A 67 1.24 3.67 7.82
C ALA A 67 1.69 4.79 6.88
N HIS A 68 2.26 5.86 7.40
CA HIS A 68 2.73 6.98 6.59
C HIS A 68 3.80 6.56 5.57
N ARG A 69 4.74 5.68 5.97
CA ARG A 69 5.76 5.13 5.08
C ARG A 69 5.14 4.23 4.00
N LEU A 70 4.24 3.34 4.40
CA LEU A 70 3.51 2.47 3.48
C LEU A 70 2.71 3.27 2.45
N ARG A 71 2.00 4.32 2.88
CA ARG A 71 1.23 5.23 2.00
C ARG A 71 2.13 5.93 1.00
N GLY A 72 3.30 6.41 1.43
CA GLY A 72 4.26 7.07 0.55
C GLY A 72 4.77 6.15 -0.56
N ALA A 73 5.12 4.92 -0.20
CA ALA A 73 5.53 3.91 -1.18
C ALA A 73 4.38 3.53 -2.12
N ALA A 74 3.17 3.30 -1.58
CA ALA A 74 1.97 3.00 -2.35
C ALA A 74 1.62 4.12 -3.34
N ALA A 75 1.60 5.38 -2.90
CA ALA A 75 1.30 6.54 -3.74
C ALA A 75 2.31 6.72 -4.87
N THR A 76 3.61 6.48 -4.59
CA THR A 76 4.68 6.56 -5.60
C THR A 76 4.55 5.46 -6.65
N LEU A 77 4.11 4.27 -6.25
CA LEU A 77 3.97 3.12 -7.14
C LEU A 77 2.60 3.03 -7.81
N GLY A 78 1.65 3.90 -7.44
CA GLY A 78 0.29 3.90 -7.95
C GLY A 78 -0.61 2.83 -7.32
N LEU A 79 -0.28 2.32 -6.13
CA LEU A 79 -1.08 1.31 -5.42
C LEU A 79 -2.27 1.96 -4.70
N VAL A 80 -3.23 2.47 -5.48
CA VAL A 80 -4.39 3.26 -5.01
C VAL A 80 -5.23 2.51 -3.97
N GLY A 81 -5.38 1.19 -4.11
CA GLY A 81 -6.12 0.38 -3.15
C GLY A 81 -5.50 0.41 -1.76
N VAL A 82 -4.17 0.26 -1.67
CA VAL A 82 -3.43 0.35 -0.40
C VAL A 82 -3.38 1.80 0.10
N GLU A 83 -3.14 2.77 -0.78
CA GLU A 83 -3.13 4.20 -0.43
C GLU A 83 -4.43 4.61 0.26
N THR A 84 -5.57 4.14 -0.25
CA THR A 84 -6.90 4.46 0.30
C THR A 84 -7.09 3.84 1.68
N ALA A 85 -6.83 2.54 1.83
CA ALA A 85 -6.98 1.84 3.11
C ALA A 85 -6.07 2.44 4.20
N VAL A 86 -4.83 2.81 3.82
CA VAL A 86 -3.89 3.43 4.76
C VAL A 86 -4.33 4.83 5.17
N ARG A 87 -4.92 5.61 4.25
CA ARG A 87 -5.49 6.92 4.57
C ARG A 87 -6.66 6.81 5.55
N GLU A 88 -7.54 5.82 5.37
CA GLU A 88 -8.63 5.54 6.30
C GLU A 88 -8.10 5.17 7.69
N PHE A 89 -7.01 4.40 7.73
CA PHE A 89 -6.31 4.08 8.97
C PHE A 89 -5.70 5.32 9.66
N GLU A 90 -5.00 6.18 8.93
CA GLU A 90 -4.46 7.44 9.47
C GLU A 90 -5.59 8.32 10.04
N GLN A 91 -6.73 8.40 9.35
CA GLN A 91 -7.91 9.15 9.81
C GLN A 91 -8.54 8.54 11.07
N ALA A 92 -8.61 7.21 11.15
CA ALA A 92 -9.13 6.53 12.34
C ALA A 92 -8.21 6.71 13.56
N LEU A 93 -6.90 6.84 13.35
CA LEU A 93 -5.94 7.15 14.40
C LEU A 93 -6.01 8.60 14.88
N ASP A 94 -6.26 9.55 13.98
CA ASP A 94 -6.36 10.98 14.30
C ASP A 94 -7.75 11.36 14.87
N ALA A 95 -8.72 10.45 14.80
CA ALA A 95 -10.04 10.64 15.38
C ALA A 95 -9.94 10.90 16.89
N ARG A 96 -10.77 11.83 17.38
CA ARG A 96 -10.79 12.19 18.80
C ARG A 96 -11.00 10.94 19.67
N PRO A 97 -10.22 10.77 20.76
CA PRO A 97 -10.42 9.66 21.68
C PRO A 97 -11.86 9.65 22.19
N GLY A 98 -12.52 8.51 22.02
CA GLY A 98 -13.91 8.30 22.41
C GLY A 98 -14.26 6.81 22.32
N ASP A 99 -15.44 6.46 22.82
CA ASP A 99 -15.92 5.08 22.81
C ASP A 99 -15.96 4.56 21.36
N GLY A 100 -15.10 3.60 21.04
CA GLY A 100 -15.00 2.98 19.72
C GLY A 100 -13.83 3.45 18.83
N ALA A 101 -13.09 4.51 19.18
CA ALA A 101 -11.96 4.98 18.36
C ALA A 101 -10.87 3.90 18.18
N ALA A 102 -10.54 3.18 19.26
CA ALA A 102 -9.59 2.06 19.20
C ALA A 102 -10.10 0.91 18.32
N ALA A 103 -11.40 0.61 18.35
CA ALA A 103 -12.00 -0.43 17.52
C ALA A 103 -11.99 -0.04 16.03
N LEU A 104 -12.28 1.24 15.72
CA LEU A 104 -12.21 1.78 14.36
C LEU A 104 -10.77 1.74 13.82
N ALA A 105 -9.79 2.16 14.61
CA ALA A 105 -8.38 2.06 14.22
C ALA A 105 -7.97 0.61 13.97
N GLN A 106 -8.41 -0.34 14.81
CA GLN A 106 -8.14 -1.76 14.62
C GLN A 106 -8.77 -2.32 13.34
N GLN A 107 -10.02 -1.94 13.06
CA GLN A 107 -10.70 -2.31 11.82
C GLN A 107 -9.97 -1.75 10.59
N ALA A 108 -9.55 -0.48 10.63
CA ALA A 108 -8.80 0.12 9.53
C ALA A 108 -7.42 -0.53 9.33
N ALA A 109 -6.72 -0.92 10.42
CA ALA A 109 -5.47 -1.69 10.31
C ALA A 109 -5.69 -3.06 9.64
N GLN A 110 -6.80 -3.73 9.96
CA GLN A 110 -7.18 -4.99 9.32
C GLN A 110 -7.49 -4.79 7.84
N GLN A 111 -8.14 -3.68 7.45
CA GLN A 111 -8.37 -3.34 6.05
C GLN A 111 -7.06 -3.14 5.28
N VAL A 112 -6.06 -2.46 5.87
CA VAL A 112 -4.72 -2.33 5.26
C VAL A 112 -4.06 -3.70 5.09
N ALA A 113 -4.10 -4.55 6.12
CA ALA A 113 -3.55 -5.89 6.05
C ALA A 113 -4.22 -6.75 4.97
N GLN A 114 -5.55 -6.64 4.84
CA GLN A 114 -6.30 -7.34 3.80
C GLN A 114 -5.96 -6.82 2.40
N ALA A 115 -5.91 -5.49 2.21
CA ALA A 115 -5.53 -4.88 0.94
C ALA A 115 -4.14 -5.33 0.48
N LEU A 116 -3.17 -5.42 1.40
CA LEU A 116 -1.85 -5.98 1.12
C LEU A 116 -1.93 -7.48 0.78
N ALA A 117 -2.57 -8.29 1.61
CA ALA A 117 -2.71 -9.74 1.38
C ALA A 117 -3.36 -10.08 0.04
N GLU A 118 -4.25 -9.21 -0.44
CA GLU A 118 -4.91 -9.32 -1.72
C GLU A 118 -4.04 -8.83 -2.89
N LEU A 119 -3.32 -7.71 -2.73
CA LEU A 119 -2.57 -7.08 -3.80
C LEU A 119 -1.21 -7.77 -4.06
N LEU A 120 -0.50 -8.14 -3.00
CA LEU A 120 0.85 -8.71 -3.06
C LEU A 120 0.97 -9.96 -3.96
N PRO A 121 0.10 -10.99 -3.84
CA PRO A 121 0.20 -12.17 -4.72
C PRO A 121 -0.10 -11.83 -6.18
N ARG A 122 -1.00 -10.87 -6.43
CA ARG A 122 -1.34 -10.40 -7.79
C ARG A 122 -0.18 -9.65 -8.42
N LEU A 123 0.50 -8.80 -7.64
CA LEU A 123 1.71 -8.10 -8.08
C LEU A 123 2.84 -9.08 -8.38
N SER A 124 3.10 -10.04 -7.49
CA SER A 124 4.13 -11.07 -7.70
C SER A 124 3.88 -11.83 -9.01
N ALA A 125 2.66 -12.33 -9.21
CA ALA A 125 2.29 -13.07 -10.42
C ALA A 125 2.39 -12.21 -11.71
N ALA A 126 2.12 -10.90 -11.61
CA ALA A 126 2.28 -9.98 -12.73
C ALA A 126 3.75 -9.62 -13.02
N LEU A 127 4.63 -9.68 -12.01
CA LEU A 127 6.07 -9.43 -12.14
C LEU A 127 6.85 -10.65 -12.67
N GLU A 128 6.33 -11.85 -12.49
CA GLU A 128 6.91 -13.11 -13.01
C GLU A 128 6.55 -13.40 -14.47
N ARG A 129 5.65 -12.60 -15.06
CA ARG A 129 5.25 -12.65 -16.47
C ARG A 129 6.03 -11.67 -17.35
#